data_AF-A0A839WVI3-F1
#
_entry.id   AF-A0A839WVI3-F1
#
_cell.length_a   1.000
_cell.length_b   1.000
_cell.length_c   1.000
_cell.angle_alpha   90.00
_cell.angle_beta   90.00
_cell.angle_gamma   90.00
#
_symmetry.space_group_name_H-M   'P 1'
#
loop_
_entity.id
_entity.type
_entity.pdbx_description
1 polymer ?
#
loop_
_entity_poly.entity_id
_entity_poly.type
_entity_poly.pdbx_seq_one_letter_code
_entity_poly.pdbx_strand_id
1 'polypeptide(L)'
;MDAAPAPAPAEPARYRLEPEVSVVIGRVAMREERGPPGFGESPDDPVVRVPVLQLDAPIEVEDGATTRRVDALQLAGSGASGLAPGCRRVRGTLFPAETGHHYTEVLIQVADSAPSDACTRANDDAASCLAGDFGAAWPAFRDALARRDCAALVAHARLPLAAPGLLDDDPVQTLDRAALLAACPAWLDADAGLPRDWRPLADYAASPDSAAPDWRIAPGVDDQARIGALEFARESGCWRWTAYYRQ
;
A
#
# COMPACT_ATOMS: atom_id res chain seq x y z
N MET A 1 -33.42 13.88 -12.38
CA MET A 1 -33.11 12.69 -11.55
C MET A 1 -32.14 13.18 -10.50
N ASP A 2 -32.65 13.49 -9.30
CA ASP A 2 -31.78 13.85 -8.17
C ASP A 2 -31.05 12.59 -7.71
N ALA A 3 -29.73 12.61 -7.84
CA ALA A 3 -28.88 11.59 -7.25
C ALA A 3 -28.99 11.71 -5.72
N ALA A 4 -29.34 10.61 -5.05
CA ALA A 4 -29.32 10.55 -3.60
C ALA A 4 -27.90 10.90 -3.10
N PRO A 5 -27.77 11.69 -2.01
CA PRO A 5 -26.46 12.03 -1.46
C PRO A 5 -25.72 10.76 -1.05
N ALA A 6 -24.43 10.70 -1.40
CA ALA A 6 -23.55 9.62 -0.99
C ALA A 6 -23.58 9.47 0.55
N PRO A 7 -23.57 8.22 1.07
CA PRO A 7 -23.54 8.00 2.51
C PRO A 7 -22.30 8.65 3.12
N ALA A 8 -22.48 9.33 4.26
CA ALA A 8 -21.37 9.94 4.99
C ALA A 8 -20.36 8.86 5.41
N PRO A 9 -19.04 9.15 5.36
CA PRO A 9 -18.03 8.19 5.81
C PRO A 9 -18.27 7.85 7.29
N ALA A 10 -18.16 6.57 7.63
CA ALA A 10 -18.27 6.12 9.01
C ALA A 10 -17.19 6.78 9.88
N GLU A 11 -17.55 7.24 11.08
CA GLU A 11 -16.59 7.81 12.02
C GLU A 11 -15.56 6.73 12.44
N PRO A 12 -14.26 7.09 12.57
CA PRO A 12 -13.23 6.15 12.97
C PRO A 12 -13.50 5.64 14.40
N ALA A 13 -13.24 4.36 14.63
CA ALA A 13 -13.37 3.76 15.95
C ALA A 13 -12.35 4.41 16.91
N ARG A 14 -12.82 4.76 18.12
CA ARG A 14 -12.02 5.40 19.17
C ARG A 14 -11.58 4.40 20.21
N TYR A 15 -10.30 4.49 20.59
CA TYR A 15 -9.64 3.66 21.58
C TYR A 15 -8.84 4.52 22.54
N ARG A 16 -8.45 3.94 23.67
CA ARG A 16 -7.56 4.57 24.66
C ARG A 16 -6.31 3.73 24.81
N LEU A 17 -5.22 4.39 25.21
CA LEU A 17 -4.04 3.69 25.67
C LEU A 17 -4.35 2.90 26.95
N GLU A 18 -3.41 2.02 27.32
CA GLU A 18 -3.45 1.20 28.51
C GLU A 18 -3.93 1.96 29.76
N PRO A 19 -4.64 1.28 30.69
CA PRO A 19 -4.81 -0.17 30.82
C PRO A 19 -5.99 -0.77 30.03
N GLU A 20 -6.66 0.01 29.19
CA GLU A 20 -7.86 -0.47 28.49
C GLU A 20 -7.52 -1.59 27.49
N VAL A 21 -8.28 -2.69 27.55
CA VAL A 21 -8.14 -3.78 26.59
C VAL A 21 -8.90 -3.42 25.32
N SER A 22 -8.13 -3.24 24.25
CA SER A 22 -8.62 -2.94 22.92
C SER A 22 -8.76 -4.22 22.10
N VAL A 23 -9.74 -4.20 21.18
CA VAL A 23 -9.85 -5.20 20.13
C VAL A 23 -9.82 -4.51 18.79
N VAL A 24 -8.80 -4.83 18.01
CA VAL A 24 -8.52 -4.24 16.69
C VAL A 24 -8.51 -5.34 15.64
N ILE A 25 -8.92 -5.00 14.43
CA ILE A 25 -8.95 -5.90 13.28
C ILE A 25 -8.04 -5.32 12.22
N GLY A 26 -7.18 -6.17 11.66
CA GLY A 26 -6.25 -5.75 10.63
C GLY A 26 -5.46 -6.92 10.06
N ARG A 27 -4.58 -6.62 9.13
CA ARG A 27 -3.71 -7.60 8.46
C ARG A 27 -2.35 -7.62 9.10
N VAL A 28 -1.95 -8.79 9.59
CA VAL A 28 -0.60 -9.03 10.09
C VAL A 28 0.34 -9.22 8.92
N ALA A 29 1.40 -8.42 8.87
CA ALA A 29 2.51 -8.55 7.94
C ALA A 29 3.84 -8.37 8.70
N MET A 30 4.91 -8.96 8.17
CA MET A 30 6.26 -8.69 8.66
C MET A 30 6.82 -7.50 7.88
N ARG A 31 7.16 -6.42 8.58
CA ARG A 31 7.84 -5.26 8.00
C ARG A 31 9.34 -5.37 8.26
N GLU A 32 10.12 -5.11 7.24
CA GLU A 32 11.57 -4.98 7.36
C GLU A 32 11.89 -3.54 7.73
N GLU A 33 12.70 -3.40 8.77
CA GLU A 33 13.11 -2.11 9.33
C GLU A 33 14.62 -2.09 9.48
N ARG A 34 15.19 -0.90 9.42
CA ARG A 34 16.63 -0.72 9.48
C ARG A 34 17.00 0.23 10.59
N GLY A 35 17.87 -0.23 11.49
CA GLY A 35 18.32 0.57 12.63
C GLY A 35 17.20 0.93 13.62
N PRO A 36 17.52 1.70 14.67
CA PRO A 36 16.52 2.25 15.58
C PRO A 36 15.81 3.47 14.96
N PRO A 37 14.47 3.58 15.04
CA PRO A 37 13.73 4.69 14.46
C PRO A 37 14.23 6.05 14.94
N GLY A 38 14.50 6.97 14.01
CA GLY A 38 14.86 8.35 14.31
C GLY A 38 16.32 8.59 14.70
N PHE A 39 17.22 7.61 14.55
CA PHE A 39 18.63 7.69 14.96
C PHE A 39 19.63 7.56 13.81
N GLY A 40 19.41 8.28 12.71
CA GLY A 40 20.42 8.40 11.64
C GLY A 40 20.74 7.06 10.97
N GLU A 41 19.70 6.40 10.47
CA GLU A 41 19.74 5.08 9.82
C GLU A 41 20.82 5.03 8.72
N SER A 42 21.71 4.05 8.81
CA SER A 42 22.78 3.78 7.85
C SER A 42 22.42 2.53 7.01
N PRO A 43 22.80 2.46 5.73
CA PRO A 43 22.66 1.24 4.91
C PRO A 43 23.29 -0.02 5.55
N ASP A 44 24.27 0.16 6.43
CA ASP A 44 24.97 -0.92 7.13
C ASP A 44 24.26 -1.38 8.41
N ASP A 45 23.20 -0.68 8.84
CA ASP A 45 22.46 -1.06 10.05
C ASP A 45 21.73 -2.39 9.86
N PRO A 46 21.60 -3.19 10.94
CA PRO A 46 20.95 -4.48 10.87
C PRO A 46 19.48 -4.33 10.45
N VAL A 47 19.06 -5.17 9.51
CA VAL A 47 17.65 -5.32 9.14
C VAL A 47 16.96 -6.15 10.21
N VAL A 48 15.93 -5.58 10.82
CA VAL A 48 15.05 -6.28 11.77
C VAL A 48 13.69 -6.49 11.14
N ARG A 49 13.05 -7.60 11.49
CA ARG A 49 11.69 -7.94 11.01
C ARG A 49 10.72 -7.78 12.16
N VAL A 50 9.81 -6.83 12.04
CA VAL A 50 8.80 -6.55 13.07
C VAL A 50 7.41 -6.93 12.58
N PRO A 51 6.61 -7.62 13.41
CA PRO A 51 5.22 -7.90 13.07
C PRO A 51 4.40 -6.61 13.24
N VAL A 52 3.70 -6.22 12.17
CA VAL A 52 2.83 -5.04 12.13
C VAL A 52 1.43 -5.48 11.75
N LEU A 53 0.44 -4.94 12.46
CA LEU A 53 -0.97 -5.01 12.11
C LEU A 53 -1.34 -3.76 11.32
N GLN A 54 -1.52 -3.92 10.01
CA GLN A 54 -2.08 -2.89 9.16
C GLN A 54 -3.60 -2.84 9.36
N LEU A 55 -4.13 -1.69 9.78
CA LEU A 55 -5.57 -1.52 9.98
C LEU A 55 -6.23 -1.22 8.63
N ASP A 56 -7.40 -1.82 8.38
CA ASP A 56 -8.14 -1.57 7.15
C ASP A 56 -8.82 -0.20 7.15
N ALA A 57 -9.20 0.27 8.34
CA ALA A 57 -9.62 1.64 8.59
C ALA A 57 -8.80 2.20 9.76
N PRO A 58 -8.31 3.44 9.66
CA PRO A 58 -7.65 4.10 10.76
C PRO A 58 -8.52 4.16 12.00
N ILE A 59 -7.88 4.04 13.15
CA ILE A 59 -8.49 4.23 14.45
C ILE A 59 -8.03 5.55 15.05
N GLU A 60 -8.84 6.10 15.94
CA GLU A 60 -8.44 7.21 16.80
C GLU A 60 -8.00 6.66 18.15
N VAL A 61 -6.80 7.03 18.61
CA VAL A 61 -6.27 6.64 19.92
C VAL A 61 -6.12 7.88 20.79
N GLU A 62 -6.84 7.90 21.91
CA GLU A 62 -6.79 8.95 22.92
C GLU A 62 -5.63 8.70 23.90
N ASP A 63 -4.82 9.74 24.10
CA ASP A 63 -3.74 9.83 25.07
C ASP A 63 -3.92 11.15 25.84
N GLY A 64 -4.64 11.07 26.97
CA GLY A 64 -5.02 12.23 27.76
C GLY A 64 -5.87 13.24 26.97
N ALA A 65 -5.31 14.42 26.73
CA ALA A 65 -5.95 15.49 25.94
C ALA A 65 -5.64 15.42 24.44
N THR A 66 -4.82 14.46 24.02
CA THR A 66 -4.41 14.30 22.62
C THR A 66 -5.11 13.12 21.97
N THR A 67 -5.46 13.26 20.70
CA THR A 67 -6.01 12.17 19.88
C THR A 67 -5.10 11.99 18.68
N ARG A 68 -4.70 10.75 18.43
CA ARG A 68 -3.85 10.38 17.29
C ARG A 68 -4.64 9.49 16.34
N ARG A 69 -4.49 9.72 15.05
CA ARG A 69 -5.01 8.83 14.02
C ARG A 69 -3.94 7.78 13.73
N VAL A 70 -4.32 6.50 13.80
CA VAL A 70 -3.39 5.38 13.69
C VAL A 70 -3.85 4.44 12.60
N ASP A 71 -2.99 4.21 11.60
CA ASP A 71 -3.25 3.31 10.48
C ASP A 71 -2.56 1.94 10.65
N ALA A 72 -1.53 1.86 11.49
CA ALA A 72 -0.77 0.65 11.72
C ALA A 72 -0.27 0.55 13.18
N LEU A 73 -0.23 -0.68 13.69
CA LEU A 73 0.22 -0.99 15.05
C LEU A 73 1.32 -2.05 14.98
N GLN A 74 2.49 -1.80 15.57
CA GLN A 74 3.45 -2.86 15.83
C GLN A 74 2.91 -3.79 16.91
N LEU A 75 3.01 -5.09 16.65
CA LEU A 75 2.58 -6.13 17.57
C LEU A 75 3.72 -6.43 18.55
N ALA A 76 3.44 -6.29 19.85
CA ALA A 76 4.43 -6.45 20.91
C ALA A 76 4.05 -7.57 21.90
N GLY A 77 5.04 -8.01 22.66
CA GLY A 77 4.87 -9.04 23.69
C GLY A 77 4.98 -10.47 23.19
N SER A 78 4.91 -11.42 24.13
CA SER A 78 4.99 -12.85 23.83
C SER A 78 3.86 -13.32 22.92
N GLY A 79 2.66 -12.74 23.02
CA GLY A 79 1.52 -13.03 22.15
C GLY A 79 1.71 -12.61 20.69
N ALA A 80 2.67 -11.75 20.39
CA ALA A 80 3.02 -11.37 19.02
C ALA A 80 3.92 -12.41 18.32
N SER A 81 4.63 -13.23 19.11
CA SER A 81 5.58 -14.21 18.58
C SER A 81 4.85 -15.33 17.83
N GLY A 82 5.21 -15.57 16.57
CA GLY A 82 4.63 -16.65 15.79
C GLY A 82 3.22 -16.37 15.24
N LEU A 83 2.76 -15.12 15.26
CA LEU A 83 1.55 -14.73 14.56
C LEU A 83 1.71 -14.95 13.05
N ALA A 84 0.98 -15.95 12.53
CA ALA A 84 0.85 -16.15 11.09
C ALA A 84 0.35 -14.86 10.41
N PRO A 85 0.93 -14.48 9.25
CA PRO A 85 0.45 -13.38 8.43
C PRO A 85 -1.01 -13.56 8.01
N GLY A 86 -1.68 -12.45 7.67
CA GLY A 86 -3.05 -12.46 7.18
C GLY A 86 -4.02 -11.69 8.08
N CYS A 87 -5.31 -11.78 7.78
CA CYS A 87 -6.33 -11.06 8.53
C CYS A 87 -6.53 -11.65 9.92
N ARG A 88 -6.44 -10.79 10.95
CA ARG A 88 -6.62 -11.21 12.34
C ARG A 88 -7.43 -10.18 13.13
N ARG A 89 -8.19 -10.71 14.07
CA ARG A 89 -8.71 -9.96 15.21
C ARG A 89 -7.69 -10.10 16.34
N VAL A 90 -7.12 -8.98 16.78
CA VAL A 90 -6.08 -8.92 17.80
C VAL A 90 -6.66 -8.24 19.04
N ARG A 91 -6.46 -8.86 20.20
CA ARG A 91 -6.87 -8.33 21.50
C ARG A 91 -5.63 -8.05 22.35
N GLY A 92 -5.59 -6.90 22.98
CA GLY A 92 -4.42 -6.46 23.74
C GLY A 92 -4.59 -5.06 24.33
N THR A 93 -3.53 -4.52 24.92
CA THR A 93 -3.50 -3.15 25.43
C THR A 93 -2.66 -2.28 24.51
N LEU A 94 -3.17 -1.08 24.17
CA LEU A 94 -2.44 -0.12 23.34
C LEU A 94 -1.47 0.68 24.19
N PHE A 95 -0.26 0.93 23.71
CA PHE A 95 0.72 1.74 24.41
C PHE A 95 1.56 2.55 23.41
N PRO A 96 2.12 3.71 23.81
CA PRO A 96 2.87 4.57 22.90
C PRO A 96 4.26 4.01 22.61
N ALA A 97 4.87 4.47 21.53
CA ALA A 97 6.28 4.18 21.25
C ALA A 97 7.21 4.81 22.29
N GLU A 98 7.78 3.99 23.18
CA GLU A 98 8.74 4.46 24.20
C GLU A 98 10.21 4.11 23.95
N THR A 99 10.53 3.24 22.99
CA THR A 99 11.90 2.72 22.80
C THR A 99 12.38 2.81 21.36
N GLY A 100 13.71 2.73 21.16
CA GLY A 100 14.34 2.65 19.84
C GLY A 100 14.08 1.35 19.07
N HIS A 101 13.13 0.51 19.52
CA HIS A 101 12.69 -0.70 18.82
C HIS A 101 11.19 -0.68 18.50
N HIS A 102 10.56 0.49 18.64
CA HIS A 102 9.16 0.74 18.34
C HIS A 102 9.05 1.53 17.03
N TYR A 103 8.70 0.83 15.96
CA TYR A 103 8.70 1.32 14.58
C TYR A 103 7.34 1.91 14.15
N THR A 104 6.35 1.89 15.03
CA THR A 104 5.06 2.57 14.87
C THR A 104 4.81 3.45 16.08
N GLU A 105 4.07 4.56 15.91
CA GLU A 105 3.79 5.50 17.00
C GLU A 105 2.99 4.89 18.17
N VAL A 106 2.14 3.90 17.85
CA VAL A 106 1.35 3.13 18.81
C VAL A 106 1.58 1.65 18.57
N LEU A 107 1.67 0.89 19.65
CA LEU A 107 1.85 -0.55 19.66
C LEU A 107 0.67 -1.20 20.37
N ILE A 108 0.50 -2.50 20.14
CA ILE A 108 -0.42 -3.32 20.93
C ILE A 108 0.33 -4.47 21.59
N GLN A 109 0.26 -4.55 22.92
CA GLN A 109 0.73 -5.69 23.68
C GLN A 109 -0.28 -6.82 23.50
N VAL A 110 0.07 -7.82 22.69
CA VAL A 110 -0.88 -8.86 22.27
C VAL A 110 -1.18 -9.79 23.44
N ALA A 111 -2.44 -9.83 23.85
CA ALA A 111 -2.95 -10.81 24.79
C ALA A 111 -3.38 -12.10 24.06
N ASP A 112 -4.15 -11.96 22.99
CA ASP A 112 -4.61 -13.06 22.16
C ASP A 112 -4.94 -12.60 20.73
N SER A 113 -5.04 -13.56 19.80
CA SER A 113 -5.50 -13.29 18.45
C SER A 113 -6.20 -14.49 17.83
N ALA A 114 -7.09 -14.22 16.89
CA ALA A 114 -7.73 -15.22 16.06
C ALA A 114 -7.67 -14.80 14.58
N PRO A 115 -7.64 -15.76 13.63
CA PRO A 115 -7.98 -15.47 12.25
C PRO A 115 -9.32 -14.72 12.18
N SER A 116 -9.45 -13.81 11.22
CA SER A 116 -10.69 -13.09 10.99
C SER A 116 -10.97 -13.00 9.49
N ASP A 117 -12.25 -12.95 9.16
CA ASP A 117 -12.72 -12.62 7.80
C ASP A 117 -13.26 -11.19 7.74
N ALA A 118 -13.20 -10.46 8.87
CA ALA A 118 -13.74 -9.11 9.01
C ALA A 118 -12.75 -8.03 8.60
N CYS A 119 -11.48 -8.39 8.32
CA CYS A 119 -10.69 -7.51 7.49
C CYS A 119 -11.38 -7.48 6.15
N THR A 120 -11.96 -6.33 5.80
CA THR A 120 -12.37 -6.07 4.43
C THR A 120 -11.16 -6.45 3.59
N ARG A 121 -11.21 -7.41 2.65
CA ARG A 121 -10.03 -7.70 1.79
C ARG A 121 -9.51 -6.35 1.36
N ALA A 122 -8.27 -6.01 1.73
CA ALA A 122 -7.82 -4.63 1.84
C ALA A 122 -8.23 -3.91 0.56
N ASN A 123 -9.26 -3.08 0.58
CA ASN A 123 -9.77 -2.45 -0.63
C ASN A 123 -10.05 -3.42 -1.81
N ASP A 124 -10.82 -4.49 -1.62
CA ASP A 124 -11.55 -5.09 -2.75
C ASP A 124 -12.68 -4.16 -3.23
N ASP A 125 -13.09 -3.19 -2.41
CA ASP A 125 -13.81 -1.98 -2.85
C ASP A 125 -12.85 -0.84 -3.21
N ALA A 126 -11.78 -1.19 -3.90
CA ALA A 126 -11.39 -0.60 -5.17
C ALA A 126 -10.06 -1.26 -5.49
N ALA A 127 -10.09 -2.52 -5.88
CA ALA A 127 -9.12 -3.06 -6.80
C ALA A 127 -9.91 -3.88 -7.77
N SER A 128 -10.49 -3.21 -8.76
CA SER A 128 -11.27 -3.91 -9.77
C SER A 128 -10.34 -4.95 -10.41
N CYS A 129 -10.69 -6.22 -10.26
CA CYS A 129 -9.90 -7.30 -10.83
C CYS A 129 -9.94 -7.14 -12.35
N LEU A 130 -8.80 -6.78 -12.93
CA LEU A 130 -8.66 -6.75 -14.38
C LEU A 130 -8.25 -8.14 -14.83
N ALA A 131 -9.25 -8.98 -15.07
CA ALA A 131 -9.07 -10.35 -15.53
C ALA A 131 -8.77 -10.43 -17.03
N GLY A 132 -8.27 -11.59 -17.47
CA GLY A 132 -7.93 -11.85 -18.87
C GLY A 132 -6.45 -11.65 -19.17
N ASP A 133 -6.14 -11.48 -20.45
CA ASP A 133 -4.80 -11.08 -20.87
C ASP A 133 -4.54 -9.60 -20.59
N PHE A 134 -3.28 -9.18 -20.68
CA PHE A 134 -2.93 -7.79 -20.39
C PHE A 134 -3.52 -6.81 -21.40
N GLY A 135 -3.74 -7.23 -22.65
CA GLY A 135 -4.37 -6.40 -23.68
C GLY A 135 -5.81 -6.04 -23.36
N ALA A 136 -6.55 -6.93 -22.68
CA ALA A 136 -7.89 -6.67 -22.17
C ALA A 136 -7.89 -5.80 -20.90
N ALA A 137 -6.85 -5.90 -20.06
CA ALA A 137 -6.70 -5.12 -18.83
C ALA A 137 -6.22 -3.68 -19.09
N TRP A 138 -5.32 -3.50 -20.06
CA TRP A 138 -4.64 -2.24 -20.35
C TRP A 138 -5.59 -1.05 -20.61
N PRO A 139 -6.70 -1.18 -21.36
CA PRO A 139 -7.61 -0.06 -21.59
C PRO A 139 -8.11 0.59 -20.30
N ALA A 140 -8.34 -0.16 -19.23
CA ALA A 140 -8.78 0.39 -17.94
C ALA A 140 -7.67 1.20 -17.25
N PHE A 141 -6.43 0.67 -17.21
CA PHE A 141 -5.28 1.39 -16.68
C PHE A 141 -4.99 2.66 -17.47
N ARG A 142 -4.96 2.55 -18.80
CA ARG A 142 -4.74 3.68 -19.72
C ARG A 142 -5.77 4.78 -19.52
N ASP A 143 -7.03 4.41 -19.40
CA ASP A 143 -8.13 5.35 -19.22
C ASP A 143 -8.04 6.09 -17.87
N ALA A 144 -7.63 5.40 -16.80
CA ALA A 144 -7.32 6.04 -15.51
C ALA A 144 -6.10 6.98 -15.59
N LEU A 145 -5.03 6.58 -16.30
CA LEU A 145 -3.85 7.44 -16.55
C LEU A 145 -4.23 8.70 -17.33
N ALA A 146 -4.97 8.56 -18.43
CA ALA A 146 -5.38 9.66 -19.30
C ALA A 146 -6.31 10.65 -18.58
N ARG A 147 -7.19 10.16 -17.70
CA ARG A 147 -8.04 11.00 -16.84
C ARG A 147 -7.32 11.55 -15.62
N ARG A 148 -6.07 11.15 -15.36
CA ARG A 148 -5.30 11.51 -14.17
C ARG A 148 -6.02 11.10 -12.88
N ASP A 149 -6.72 9.97 -12.93
CA ASP A 149 -7.52 9.44 -11.83
C ASP A 149 -6.66 8.58 -10.90
N CYS A 150 -5.98 9.24 -9.95
CA CYS A 150 -5.11 8.58 -8.99
C CYS A 150 -5.83 7.56 -8.10
N ALA A 151 -7.11 7.79 -7.78
CA ALA A 151 -7.88 6.85 -6.99
C ALA A 151 -8.12 5.54 -7.76
N ALA A 152 -8.48 5.63 -9.05
CA ALA A 152 -8.61 4.47 -9.92
C ALA A 152 -7.28 3.75 -10.18
N LEU A 153 -6.16 4.47 -10.28
CA LEU A 153 -4.84 3.83 -10.44
C LEU A 153 -4.41 3.08 -9.19
N VAL A 154 -4.49 3.74 -8.03
CA VAL A 154 -4.20 3.14 -6.72
C VAL A 154 -5.12 1.96 -6.44
N ALA A 155 -6.34 1.99 -6.99
CA ALA A 155 -7.25 0.88 -6.86
C ALA A 155 -6.64 -0.41 -7.40
N HIS A 156 -6.06 -0.36 -8.59
CA HIS A 156 -5.46 -1.53 -9.23
C HIS A 156 -4.02 -1.82 -8.79
N ALA A 157 -3.48 -1.07 -7.82
CA ALA A 157 -2.12 -1.28 -7.32
C ALA A 157 -2.03 -2.50 -6.39
N ARG A 158 -0.89 -3.18 -6.46
CA ARG A 158 -0.40 -4.02 -5.36
C ARG A 158 0.19 -3.09 -4.31
N LEU A 159 -0.33 -3.17 -3.10
CA LEU A 159 0.15 -2.37 -1.98
C LEU A 159 0.94 -3.24 -0.98
N PRO A 160 2.04 -2.72 -0.40
CA PRO A 160 2.68 -1.46 -0.77
C PRO A 160 3.29 -1.54 -2.19
N LEU A 161 3.21 -0.43 -2.93
CA LEU A 161 3.74 -0.34 -4.30
C LEU A 161 5.25 -0.11 -4.23
N ALA A 162 6.01 -0.82 -5.05
CA ALA A 162 7.44 -0.56 -5.21
C ALA A 162 7.67 0.64 -6.15
N ALA A 163 8.56 1.54 -5.76
CA ALA A 163 9.00 2.66 -6.59
C ALA A 163 10.54 2.70 -6.69
N PRO A 164 11.14 1.83 -7.54
CA PRO A 164 12.57 1.85 -7.81
C PRO A 164 13.03 3.21 -8.33
N GLY A 165 14.30 3.56 -8.07
CA GLY A 165 14.92 4.75 -8.66
C GLY A 165 15.35 4.53 -10.11
N LEU A 166 16.12 5.49 -10.61
CA LEU A 166 16.62 5.50 -11.98
C LEU A 166 17.82 4.56 -12.15
N LEU A 167 18.64 4.46 -11.12
CA LEU A 167 19.83 3.62 -11.09
C LEU A 167 19.55 2.32 -10.33
N ASP A 168 20.28 1.26 -10.70
CA ASP A 168 20.14 -0.06 -10.07
C ASP A 168 20.48 -0.05 -8.56
N ASP A 169 21.26 0.93 -8.11
CA ASP A 169 21.66 1.12 -6.71
C ASP A 169 20.79 2.14 -5.96
N ASP A 170 19.82 2.78 -6.62
CA ASP A 170 18.90 3.67 -5.94
C ASP A 170 17.99 2.89 -4.97
N PRO A 171 17.71 3.44 -3.77
CA PRO A 171 16.81 2.80 -2.83
C PRO A 171 15.40 2.69 -3.42
N VAL A 172 14.83 1.49 -3.31
CA VAL A 172 13.42 1.23 -3.65
C VAL A 172 12.54 1.85 -2.58
N GLN A 173 11.73 2.82 -2.96
CA GLN A 173 10.70 3.34 -2.06
C GLN A 173 9.51 2.37 -2.03
N THR A 174 8.93 2.14 -0.86
CA THR A 174 7.69 1.37 -0.73
C THR A 174 6.57 2.31 -0.32
N LEU A 175 5.50 2.35 -1.11
CA LEU A 175 4.40 3.29 -0.92
C LEU A 175 3.14 2.55 -0.50
N ASP A 176 2.63 2.89 0.69
CA ASP A 176 1.27 2.52 1.06
C ASP A 176 0.23 3.31 0.25
N ARG A 177 -1.05 3.06 0.51
CA ARG A 177 -2.16 3.73 -0.19
C ARG A 177 -2.08 5.26 -0.10
N ALA A 178 -1.82 5.79 1.09
CA ALA A 178 -1.83 7.22 1.33
C ALA A 178 -0.64 7.90 0.66
N ALA A 179 0.55 7.31 0.80
CA ALA A 179 1.76 7.76 0.12
C ALA A 179 1.63 7.70 -1.40
N LEU A 180 1.01 6.63 -1.93
CA LEU A 180 0.79 6.49 -3.37
C LEU A 180 -0.21 7.50 -3.92
N LEU A 181 -1.32 7.75 -3.21
CA LEU A 181 -2.28 8.79 -3.58
C LEU A 181 -1.64 10.18 -3.59
N ALA A 182 -0.76 10.47 -2.62
CA ALA A 182 -0.05 11.73 -2.54
C ALA A 182 1.02 11.89 -3.65
N ALA A 183 1.72 10.82 -4.02
CA ALA A 183 2.77 10.84 -5.03
C ALA A 183 2.24 10.81 -6.47
N CYS A 184 1.09 10.16 -6.71
CA CYS A 184 0.54 9.91 -8.04
C CYS A 184 0.44 11.14 -8.95
N PRO A 185 -0.05 12.33 -8.50
CA PRO A 185 -0.13 13.51 -9.35
C PRO A 185 1.22 13.89 -9.98
N ALA A 186 2.31 13.82 -9.21
CA ALA A 186 3.65 14.13 -9.68
C ALA A 186 4.15 13.09 -10.71
N TRP A 187 3.81 11.83 -10.54
CA TRP A 187 4.21 10.75 -11.45
C TRP A 187 3.48 10.82 -12.79
N LEU A 188 2.24 11.31 -12.82
CA LEU A 188 1.49 11.50 -14.06
C LEU A 188 2.13 12.56 -14.98
N ASP A 189 2.87 13.51 -14.39
CA ASP A 189 3.63 14.54 -15.09
C ASP A 189 5.09 14.14 -15.37
N ALA A 190 5.56 13.04 -14.78
CA ALA A 190 6.89 12.51 -15.04
C ALA A 190 6.96 11.84 -16.42
N ASP A 191 8.20 11.67 -16.91
CA ASP A 191 8.42 11.03 -18.20
C ASP A 191 7.86 9.60 -18.23
N ALA A 192 7.27 9.23 -19.35
CA ALA A 192 6.72 7.90 -19.54
C ALA A 192 7.81 6.80 -19.53
N GLY A 193 9.10 7.16 -19.65
CA GLY A 193 10.21 6.20 -19.66
C GLY A 193 10.22 5.34 -20.92
N LEU A 194 9.78 5.90 -22.05
CA LEU A 194 9.68 5.22 -23.34
C LEU A 194 10.85 5.62 -24.27
N PRO A 195 11.24 4.77 -25.24
CA PRO A 195 12.45 4.97 -26.05
C PRO A 195 12.46 6.20 -27.00
N ARG A 196 11.42 7.03 -27.00
CA ARG A 196 11.30 8.23 -27.87
C ARG A 196 10.80 9.39 -27.02
N ASP A 197 11.25 10.60 -27.41
CA ASP A 197 10.91 11.94 -26.94
C ASP A 197 10.15 12.03 -25.61
N TRP A 198 10.77 12.74 -24.66
CA TRP A 198 10.18 13.04 -23.35
C TRP A 198 8.70 13.41 -23.47
N ARG A 199 7.86 12.73 -22.69
CA ARG A 199 6.43 13.03 -22.62
C ARG A 199 5.85 12.62 -21.27
N PRO A 200 4.93 13.41 -20.70
CA PRO A 200 4.20 13.02 -19.50
C PRO A 200 3.49 11.67 -19.69
N LEU A 201 3.46 10.87 -18.63
CA LEU A 201 2.80 9.56 -18.63
C LEU A 201 1.30 9.65 -18.97
N ALA A 202 0.61 10.67 -18.44
CA ALA A 202 -0.80 10.89 -18.77
C ALA A 202 -1.01 11.22 -20.26
N ASP A 203 -0.11 12.02 -20.85
CA ASP A 203 -0.17 12.39 -22.27
C ASP A 203 0.16 11.20 -23.17
N TYR A 204 1.06 10.31 -22.74
CA TYR A 204 1.27 9.03 -23.41
C TYR A 204 0.00 8.19 -23.44
N ALA A 205 -0.65 8.02 -22.29
CA ALA A 205 -1.87 7.23 -22.18
C ALA A 205 -3.04 7.79 -23.01
N ALA A 206 -3.07 9.10 -23.24
CA ALA A 206 -4.06 9.73 -24.12
C ALA A 206 -3.78 9.55 -25.63
N SER A 207 -2.57 9.10 -26.01
CA SER A 207 -2.14 8.96 -27.42
C SER A 207 -2.72 7.71 -28.09
N PRO A 208 -3.03 7.76 -29.40
CA PRO A 208 -3.36 6.56 -30.19
C PRO A 208 -2.28 5.47 -30.14
N ASP A 209 -1.00 5.86 -30.05
CA ASP A 209 0.14 4.93 -30.01
C ASP A 209 0.13 4.04 -28.75
N SER A 210 -0.56 4.46 -27.68
CA SER A 210 -0.71 3.67 -26.47
C SER A 210 -1.76 2.56 -26.60
N ALA A 211 -2.50 2.47 -27.71
CA ALA A 211 -3.52 1.45 -27.92
C ALA A 211 -2.95 0.06 -28.27
N ALA A 212 -1.69 -0.03 -28.70
CA ALA A 212 -1.05 -1.28 -29.11
C ALA A 212 0.35 -1.44 -28.47
N PRO A 213 0.45 -1.53 -27.14
CA PRO A 213 1.74 -1.63 -26.47
C PRO A 213 2.38 -3.01 -26.70
N ASP A 214 3.68 -3.03 -26.99
CA ASP A 214 4.51 -4.21 -26.74
C ASP A 214 4.79 -4.25 -25.24
N TRP A 215 3.95 -4.99 -24.53
CA TRP A 215 3.91 -4.98 -23.06
C TRP A 215 4.74 -6.10 -22.44
N ARG A 216 5.16 -7.11 -23.22
CA ARG A 216 5.86 -8.27 -22.66
C ARG A 216 7.27 -7.90 -22.27
N ILE A 217 7.65 -8.25 -21.04
CA ILE A 217 9.03 -8.08 -20.56
C ILE A 217 9.95 -9.10 -21.25
N ALA A 218 9.45 -10.30 -21.53
CA ALA A 218 10.17 -11.34 -22.27
C ALA A 218 9.21 -12.25 -23.06
N PRO A 219 9.67 -12.90 -24.14
CA PRO A 219 8.87 -13.89 -24.88
C PRO A 219 8.37 -15.02 -23.97
N GLY A 220 7.07 -15.29 -24.01
CA GLY A 220 6.44 -16.36 -23.22
C GLY A 220 6.16 -16.03 -21.75
N VAL A 221 6.47 -14.81 -21.30
CA VAL A 221 6.06 -14.29 -19.99
C VAL A 221 4.75 -13.54 -20.15
N ASP A 222 3.64 -14.22 -19.85
CA ASP A 222 2.27 -13.69 -20.00
C ASP A 222 1.64 -13.26 -18.67
N ASP A 223 2.40 -13.31 -17.57
CA ASP A 223 2.00 -12.90 -16.22
C ASP A 223 2.73 -11.64 -15.73
N GLN A 224 3.59 -11.05 -16.56
CA GLN A 224 4.23 -9.76 -16.30
C GLN A 224 4.14 -8.86 -17.52
N ALA A 225 3.95 -7.57 -17.27
CA ALA A 225 3.85 -6.57 -18.30
C ALA A 225 4.56 -5.29 -17.89
N ARG A 226 5.16 -4.59 -18.85
CA ARG A 226 5.77 -3.29 -18.64
C ARG A 226 5.37 -2.33 -19.75
N ILE A 227 4.97 -1.13 -19.37
CA ILE A 227 4.72 -0.03 -20.28
C ILE A 227 5.48 1.18 -19.74
N GLY A 228 6.62 1.47 -20.37
CA GLY A 228 7.48 2.57 -19.95
C GLY A 228 7.95 2.42 -18.51
N ALA A 229 7.62 3.41 -17.67
CA ALA A 229 7.91 3.42 -16.24
C ALA A 229 6.97 2.52 -15.38
N LEU A 230 5.90 1.96 -15.94
CA LEU A 230 4.91 1.18 -15.20
C LEU A 230 5.14 -0.32 -15.37
N GLU A 231 5.16 -1.05 -14.26
CA GLU A 231 5.21 -2.52 -14.26
C GLU A 231 3.94 -3.11 -13.65
N PHE A 232 3.48 -4.21 -14.23
CA PHE A 232 2.29 -4.93 -13.83
C PHE A 232 2.59 -6.42 -13.72
N ALA A 233 1.93 -7.08 -12.78
CA ALA A 233 1.95 -8.54 -12.66
C ALA A 233 0.55 -9.11 -12.56
N ARG A 234 0.39 -10.35 -13.00
CA ARG A 234 -0.84 -11.12 -12.85
C ARG A 234 -0.80 -11.92 -11.56
N GLU A 235 -1.59 -11.47 -10.59
CA GLU A 235 -1.66 -12.08 -9.26
C GLU A 235 -3.07 -12.64 -9.03
N SER A 236 -3.15 -13.92 -8.68
CA SER A 236 -4.43 -14.63 -8.47
C SER A 236 -5.42 -14.46 -9.64
N GLY A 237 -4.91 -14.34 -10.87
CA GLY A 237 -5.69 -14.17 -12.09
C GLY A 237 -6.04 -12.72 -12.48
N CYS A 238 -5.70 -11.73 -11.65
CA CYS A 238 -5.96 -10.31 -11.88
C CYS A 238 -4.66 -9.56 -12.20
N TRP A 239 -4.70 -8.64 -13.16
CA TRP A 239 -3.60 -7.71 -13.37
C TRP A 239 -3.57 -6.63 -12.28
N ARG A 240 -2.39 -6.43 -11.72
CA ARG A 240 -2.09 -5.43 -10.68
C ARG A 240 -0.93 -4.55 -11.12
N TRP A 241 -1.00 -3.26 -10.82
CA TRP A 241 0.14 -2.35 -10.94
C TRP A 241 1.10 -2.62 -9.78
N THR A 242 2.31 -3.09 -10.08
CA THR A 242 3.25 -3.61 -9.07
C THR A 242 4.45 -2.72 -8.84
N ALA A 243 4.88 -1.96 -9.84
CA ALA A 243 5.95 -1.00 -9.67
C ALA A 243 5.85 0.25 -10.56
N TYR A 244 6.48 1.32 -10.09
CA TYR A 244 6.72 2.54 -10.86
C TYR A 244 8.20 2.93 -10.80
N TYR A 245 8.87 2.91 -11.96
CA TYR A 245 10.27 3.30 -12.08
C TYR A 245 10.37 4.82 -12.14
N ARG A 246 10.85 5.40 -11.03
CA ARG A 246 11.05 6.84 -10.92
C ARG A 246 12.10 7.30 -11.94
N GLN A 247 11.74 8.32 -12.71
CA GLN A 247 12.61 8.98 -13.68
C GLN A 247 13.27 10.21 -13.04
#